data_AF-A0A8J5M146-F1
#
_entry.id   AF-A0A8J5M146-F1
#
_cell.length_a   1.000
_cell.length_b   1.000
_cell.length_c   1.000
_cell.angle_alpha   90.00
_cell.angle_beta   90.00
_cell.angle_gamma   90.00
#
_symmetry.space_group_name_H-M   'P 1'
#
loop_
_entity.id
_entity.type
_entity.pdbx_description
1 polymer ?
#
loop_
_entity_poly.entity_id
_entity_poly.type
_entity_poly.pdbx_seq_one_letter_code
_entity_poly.pdbx_strand_id
1 'polypeptide(L)'
;MSSTPTRVRSGRSSKFGTVNYSADEMRRLNAKVRAVLPLASEDWLRVAYQFNHLRPEAVPYREVESLKRKFKKMYCTRGKTLPDYIREAKELRKLINQRLDKVTARETEMETEQEAGDLALKLKLRQMEDEYHRTLEGKRAEAAVAVTSQGQEDRIATSTSGVIAMLRKSVERKRCAAEEQVLDENARVRRERKRRKMEQVLLSIHQEQRDLEVAERKMLNDSKRSKFVE
;
A
#
# COMPACT_ATOMS: atom_id res chain seq x y z
N MET A 1 33.77 -46.15 -45.30
CA MET A 1 32.83 -45.94 -44.16
C MET A 1 33.69 -45.79 -42.91
N SER A 2 33.84 -44.57 -42.39
CA SER A 2 34.69 -44.32 -41.22
C SER A 2 33.90 -43.49 -40.21
N SER A 3 33.37 -44.18 -39.21
CA SER A 3 32.58 -43.63 -38.11
C SER A 3 33.47 -42.84 -37.15
N THR A 4 33.14 -41.57 -36.92
CA THR A 4 33.77 -40.76 -35.86
C THR A 4 33.02 -40.98 -34.53
N PRO A 5 33.71 -41.20 -33.41
CA PRO A 5 33.06 -41.35 -32.12
C PRO A 5 32.63 -39.99 -31.58
N THR A 6 31.34 -39.84 -31.30
CA THR A 6 30.76 -38.65 -30.68
C THR A 6 31.22 -38.54 -29.23
N ARG A 7 32.11 -37.59 -28.95
CA ARG A 7 32.60 -37.26 -27.61
C ARG A 7 31.46 -36.69 -26.76
N VAL A 8 30.91 -37.51 -25.87
CA VAL A 8 29.96 -37.09 -24.84
C VAL A 8 30.69 -36.14 -23.88
N ARG A 9 30.45 -34.83 -24.00
CA ARG A 9 30.98 -33.85 -23.04
C ARG A 9 30.18 -33.94 -21.74
N SER A 10 30.68 -34.78 -20.83
CA SER A 10 30.33 -34.69 -19.41
C SER A 10 30.62 -33.26 -18.92
N GLY A 11 29.55 -32.55 -18.56
CA GLY A 11 29.63 -31.18 -18.04
C GLY A 11 30.31 -31.19 -16.68
N ARG A 12 31.53 -30.65 -16.62
CA ARG A 12 32.23 -30.35 -15.36
C ARG A 12 31.35 -29.44 -14.50
N SER A 13 30.87 -29.98 -13.37
CA SER A 13 30.38 -29.20 -12.24
C SER A 13 31.50 -28.27 -11.77
N SER A 14 31.37 -26.97 -12.09
CA SER A 14 32.28 -25.94 -11.60
C SER A 14 31.90 -25.64 -10.16
N LYS A 15 32.81 -26.01 -9.26
CA LYS A 15 32.62 -25.97 -7.80
C LYS A 15 32.44 -24.55 -7.26
N PHE A 16 32.67 -23.52 -8.08
CA PHE A 16 32.38 -22.10 -7.81
C PHE A 16 32.09 -21.32 -9.11
N GLY A 17 31.32 -21.90 -10.03
CA GLY A 17 30.91 -21.24 -11.28
C GLY A 17 29.40 -21.11 -11.37
N THR A 18 28.89 -20.01 -11.92
CA THR A 18 27.47 -19.77 -12.17
C THR A 18 26.83 -20.98 -12.86
N VAL A 19 26.12 -21.80 -12.09
CA VAL A 19 25.36 -22.93 -12.62
C VAL A 19 24.29 -22.34 -13.53
N ASN A 20 24.35 -22.68 -14.81
CA ASN A 20 23.35 -22.21 -15.78
C ASN A 20 21.96 -22.74 -15.40
N TYR A 21 20.94 -21.91 -15.63
CA TYR A 21 19.55 -22.33 -15.45
C TYR A 21 19.18 -23.40 -16.49
N SER A 22 18.81 -24.58 -16.01
CA SER A 22 18.18 -25.67 -16.78
C SER A 22 16.80 -25.28 -17.32
N ALA A 23 16.30 -26.06 -18.28
CA ALA A 23 14.96 -25.88 -18.83
C ALA A 23 13.87 -26.01 -17.75
N ASP A 24 14.07 -26.90 -16.78
CA ASP A 24 13.14 -27.14 -15.67
C ASP A 24 13.13 -25.97 -14.69
N GLU A 25 14.30 -25.41 -14.39
CA GLU A 25 14.39 -24.18 -13.59
C GLU A 25 13.70 -23.01 -14.29
N MET A 26 13.81 -22.90 -15.63
CA MET A 26 13.13 -21.85 -16.41
C MET A 26 11.60 -22.03 -16.39
N ARG A 27 11.10 -23.26 -16.57
CA ARG A 27 9.67 -23.58 -16.43
C ARG A 27 9.15 -23.30 -15.02
N ARG A 28 9.91 -23.68 -13.98
CA ARG A 28 9.58 -23.39 -12.59
C ARG A 28 9.52 -21.89 -12.32
N LEU A 29 10.47 -21.12 -12.84
CA LEU A 29 10.47 -19.66 -12.72
C LEU A 29 9.20 -19.05 -13.33
N ASN A 30 8.80 -19.48 -14.53
CA ASN A 30 7.55 -19.02 -15.15
C ASN A 30 6.32 -19.35 -14.29
N ALA A 31 6.26 -20.56 -13.71
CA ALA A 31 5.15 -20.93 -12.84
C ALA A 31 5.04 -20.02 -11.61
N LYS A 32 6.17 -19.63 -11.01
CA LYS A 32 6.17 -18.71 -9.85
C LYS A 32 5.83 -17.28 -10.24
N VAL A 33 6.35 -16.80 -11.37
CA VAL A 33 6.00 -15.48 -11.91
C VAL A 33 4.51 -15.42 -12.29
N ARG A 34 3.93 -16.50 -12.82
CA ARG A 34 2.50 -16.59 -13.10
C ARG A 34 1.65 -16.48 -11.84
N ALA A 35 2.07 -17.14 -10.76
CA ALA A 35 1.31 -17.14 -9.51
C ALA A 35 1.29 -15.77 -8.84
N VAL A 36 2.39 -15.00 -8.93
CA VAL A 36 2.53 -13.72 -8.24
C VAL A 36 2.17 -12.52 -9.13
N LEU A 37 2.42 -12.61 -10.44
CA LEU A 37 2.36 -11.51 -11.42
C LEU A 37 3.04 -10.22 -10.89
N PRO A 38 4.37 -10.27 -10.67
CA PRO A 38 5.07 -9.25 -9.89
C PRO A 38 5.05 -7.87 -10.56
N LEU A 39 4.59 -6.86 -9.82
CA LEU A 39 4.61 -5.45 -10.21
C LEU A 39 5.73 -4.69 -9.48
N ALA A 40 5.89 -4.95 -8.18
CA ALA A 40 6.82 -4.25 -7.30
C ALA A 40 8.00 -5.12 -6.85
N SER A 41 8.98 -4.52 -6.15
CA SER A 41 10.13 -5.22 -5.57
C SER A 41 9.72 -6.32 -4.60
N GLU A 42 8.68 -6.09 -3.81
CA GLU A 42 8.18 -6.98 -2.78
C GLU A 42 7.57 -8.25 -3.40
N ASP A 43 6.94 -8.12 -4.56
CA ASP A 43 6.42 -9.27 -5.30
C ASP A 43 7.55 -10.17 -5.79
N TRP A 44 8.68 -9.58 -6.21
CA TRP A 44 9.86 -10.35 -6.60
C TRP A 44 10.50 -11.09 -5.43
N LEU A 45 10.42 -10.56 -4.21
CA LEU A 45 10.80 -11.30 -2.99
C LEU A 45 9.91 -12.53 -2.79
N ARG A 46 8.59 -12.40 -3.01
CA ARG A 46 7.66 -13.55 -2.94
C ARG A 46 7.97 -14.60 -4.01
N VAL A 47 8.27 -14.17 -5.24
CA VAL A 47 8.70 -15.08 -6.32
C VAL A 47 9.96 -15.84 -5.92
N ALA A 48 10.98 -15.14 -5.38
CA ALA A 48 12.23 -15.76 -4.96
C ALA A 48 12.03 -16.74 -3.80
N TYR A 49 11.21 -16.37 -2.81
CA TYR A 49 10.84 -17.25 -1.72
C TYR A 49 10.18 -18.54 -2.25
N GLN A 50 9.14 -18.42 -3.08
CA GLN A 50 8.45 -19.59 -3.64
C GLN A 50 9.35 -20.43 -4.58
N PHE A 51 10.29 -19.79 -5.27
CA PHE A 51 11.26 -20.48 -6.10
C PHE A 51 12.20 -21.32 -5.22
N ASN A 52 12.75 -20.74 -4.15
CA ASN A 52 13.76 -21.39 -3.32
C ASN A 52 13.19 -22.33 -2.24
N HIS A 53 11.94 -22.14 -1.79
CA HIS A 53 11.36 -22.87 -0.66
C HIS A 53 11.17 -24.38 -0.92
N LEU A 54 10.73 -24.77 -2.12
CA LEU A 54 10.56 -26.18 -2.53
C LEU A 54 11.59 -26.61 -3.57
N ARG A 55 12.81 -26.12 -3.41
CA ARG A 55 13.92 -26.34 -4.32
C ARG A 55 14.52 -27.74 -4.07
N PRO A 56 14.70 -28.60 -5.11
CA PRO A 56 15.50 -29.81 -4.98
C PRO A 56 16.94 -29.48 -4.57
N GLU A 57 17.58 -30.35 -3.80
CA GLU A 57 18.93 -30.09 -3.29
C GLU A 57 19.95 -29.81 -4.40
N ALA A 58 19.80 -30.47 -5.55
CA ALA A 58 20.65 -30.31 -6.72
C ALA A 58 20.54 -28.93 -7.43
N VAL A 59 19.45 -28.19 -7.23
CA VAL A 59 19.30 -26.84 -7.79
C VAL A 59 20.01 -25.87 -6.85
N PRO A 60 20.77 -24.88 -7.28
CA PRO A 60 21.37 -23.91 -6.37
C PRO A 60 20.35 -22.84 -5.94
N TYR A 61 20.58 -22.25 -4.76
CA TYR A 61 19.83 -21.07 -4.33
C TYR A 61 19.99 -19.92 -5.33
N ARG A 62 18.91 -19.18 -5.61
CA ARG A 62 18.92 -18.03 -6.53
C ARG A 62 18.39 -16.78 -5.85
N GLU A 63 19.18 -15.73 -5.92
CA GLU A 63 18.78 -14.39 -5.46
C GLU A 63 17.71 -13.77 -6.35
N VAL A 64 16.95 -12.83 -5.78
CA VAL A 64 15.89 -12.07 -6.46
C VAL A 64 16.39 -11.45 -7.76
N GLU A 65 17.52 -10.76 -7.72
CA GLU A 65 18.07 -10.07 -8.89
C GLU A 65 18.55 -11.04 -9.97
N SER A 66 19.04 -12.23 -9.58
CA SER A 66 19.39 -13.29 -10.52
C SER A 66 18.15 -13.80 -11.27
N LEU A 67 17.04 -14.00 -10.55
CA LEU A 67 15.77 -14.44 -11.12
C LEU A 67 15.16 -13.36 -12.04
N LYS A 68 15.18 -12.09 -11.62
CA LYS A 68 14.74 -10.94 -12.44
C LYS A 68 15.51 -10.86 -13.74
N ARG A 69 16.85 -10.88 -13.67
CA ARG A 69 17.72 -10.87 -14.86
C ARG A 69 17.45 -12.06 -15.77
N LYS A 70 17.28 -13.26 -15.19
CA LYS A 70 17.00 -14.46 -15.97
C LYS A 70 15.64 -14.37 -16.67
N PHE A 71 14.59 -13.97 -15.97
CA PHE A 71 13.26 -13.76 -16.54
C PHE A 71 13.27 -12.71 -17.65
N LYS A 72 13.96 -11.57 -17.42
CA LYS A 72 14.22 -10.55 -18.45
C LYS A 72 14.84 -11.12 -19.70
N LYS A 73 15.91 -11.90 -19.53
CA LYS A 73 16.59 -12.57 -20.64
C LYS A 73 15.64 -13.51 -21.40
N MET A 74 14.76 -14.24 -20.71
CA MET A 74 13.79 -15.13 -21.36
C MET A 74 12.83 -14.36 -22.26
N TYR A 75 12.06 -13.39 -21.73
CA TYR A 75 11.07 -12.69 -22.57
C TYR A 75 11.70 -11.78 -23.64
N CYS A 76 12.93 -11.31 -23.44
CA CYS A 76 13.67 -10.56 -24.47
C CYS A 76 14.28 -11.45 -25.57
N THR A 77 14.27 -12.78 -25.42
CA THR A 77 14.88 -13.68 -26.42
C THR A 77 14.14 -13.58 -27.75
N ARG A 78 14.91 -13.37 -28.84
CA ARG A 78 14.41 -13.28 -30.22
C ARG A 78 14.75 -14.56 -30.98
N GLY A 79 13.83 -15.02 -31.82
CA GLY A 79 14.00 -16.23 -32.61
C GLY A 79 12.69 -16.64 -33.28
N LYS A 80 12.78 -17.38 -34.39
CA LYS A 80 11.62 -17.90 -35.13
C LYS A 80 11.00 -19.11 -34.43
N THR A 81 11.84 -20.03 -33.95
CA THR A 81 11.42 -21.22 -33.18
C THR A 81 11.83 -21.04 -31.73
N LEU A 82 10.89 -20.66 -30.88
CA LEU A 82 11.11 -20.40 -29.45
C LEU A 82 10.67 -21.60 -28.62
N PRO A 83 11.50 -22.09 -27.68
CA PRO A 83 11.09 -23.08 -26.70
C PRO A 83 9.87 -22.61 -25.89
N ASP A 84 9.06 -23.57 -25.42
CA ASP A 84 7.79 -23.28 -24.75
C ASP A 84 7.92 -22.36 -23.54
N TYR A 85 8.96 -22.56 -22.71
CA TYR A 85 9.23 -21.69 -21.55
C TYR A 85 9.61 -20.25 -21.95
N ILE A 86 10.12 -20.02 -23.15
CA ILE A 86 10.40 -18.66 -23.65
C ILE A 86 9.11 -17.99 -24.12
N ARG A 87 8.27 -18.74 -24.86
CA ARG A 87 6.96 -18.26 -25.30
C ARG A 87 6.09 -17.90 -24.10
N GLU A 88 6.07 -18.75 -23.10
CA GLU A 88 5.37 -18.54 -21.85
C GLU A 88 5.85 -17.29 -21.09
N ALA A 89 7.17 -17.06 -20.99
CA ALA A 89 7.71 -15.88 -20.34
C ALA A 89 7.26 -14.57 -21.04
N LYS A 90 7.10 -14.59 -22.36
CA LYS A 90 6.57 -13.45 -23.12
C LYS A 90 5.10 -13.19 -22.83
N GLU A 91 4.28 -14.24 -22.77
CA GLU A 91 2.87 -14.09 -22.40
C GLU A 91 2.72 -13.59 -20.95
N LEU A 92 3.55 -14.09 -20.03
CA LEU A 92 3.59 -13.57 -18.65
C LEU A 92 3.99 -12.10 -18.61
N ARG A 93 4.93 -11.66 -19.46
CA ARG A 93 5.28 -10.25 -19.55
C ARG A 93 4.09 -9.40 -19.99
N LYS A 94 3.29 -9.85 -20.97
CA LYS A 94 2.07 -9.16 -21.39
C LYS A 94 1.05 -9.10 -20.25
N LEU A 95 0.84 -10.20 -19.52
CA LEU A 95 -0.08 -10.24 -18.39
C LEU A 95 0.34 -9.30 -17.25
N ILE A 96 1.64 -9.22 -16.95
CA ILE A 96 2.19 -8.28 -15.98
C ILE A 96 1.91 -6.83 -16.42
N ASN A 97 2.17 -6.50 -17.69
CA ASN A 97 1.88 -5.17 -18.22
C ASN A 97 0.36 -4.86 -18.17
N GLN A 98 -0.51 -5.80 -18.57
CA GLN A 98 -1.96 -5.60 -18.49
C GLN A 98 -2.43 -5.37 -17.05
N ARG A 99 -1.82 -6.05 -16.07
CA ARG A 99 -2.12 -5.82 -14.65
C ARG A 99 -1.66 -4.42 -14.23
N LEU A 100 -0.47 -3.99 -14.69
CA LEU A 100 0.05 -2.65 -14.43
C LEU A 100 -0.90 -1.57 -14.98
N ASP A 101 -1.30 -1.69 -16.25
CA ASP A 101 -2.20 -0.75 -16.91
C ASP A 101 -3.55 -0.62 -16.18
N LYS A 102 -4.08 -1.75 -15.67
CA LYS A 102 -5.31 -1.78 -14.87
C LYS A 102 -5.16 -1.13 -13.49
N VAL A 103 -3.99 -1.26 -12.86
CA VAL A 103 -3.72 -0.61 -11.58
C VAL A 103 -3.63 0.90 -11.79
N THR A 104 -2.89 1.34 -12.80
CA THR A 104 -2.75 2.77 -13.11
C THR A 104 -4.09 3.41 -13.51
N ALA A 105 -4.93 2.71 -14.28
CA ALA A 105 -6.25 3.23 -14.65
C ALA A 105 -7.15 3.45 -13.43
N ARG A 106 -7.13 2.54 -12.46
CA ARG A 106 -7.89 2.70 -11.20
C ARG A 106 -7.39 3.86 -10.36
N GLU A 107 -6.08 4.08 -10.31
CA GLU A 107 -5.50 5.21 -9.60
C GLU A 107 -5.97 6.53 -10.20
N THR A 108 -5.98 6.65 -11.53
CA THR A 108 -6.48 7.85 -12.22
C THR A 108 -7.98 8.07 -12.01
N GLU A 109 -8.79 7.01 -11.99
CA GLU A 109 -10.23 7.11 -11.71
C GLU A 109 -10.47 7.68 -10.30
N MET A 110 -9.79 7.15 -9.28
CA MET A 110 -9.90 7.67 -7.92
C MET A 110 -9.44 9.13 -7.80
N GLU A 111 -8.36 9.51 -8.49
CA GLU A 111 -7.89 10.91 -8.51
C GLU A 111 -8.95 11.84 -9.12
N THR A 112 -9.59 11.44 -10.22
CA THR A 112 -10.65 12.25 -10.85
C THR A 112 -11.91 12.37 -10.00
N GLU A 113 -12.33 11.30 -9.31
CA GLU A 113 -13.46 11.35 -8.38
C GLU A 113 -13.16 12.27 -7.19
N GLN A 114 -11.93 12.21 -6.69
CA GLN A 114 -11.50 13.04 -5.58
C GLN A 114 -11.35 14.52 -5.99
N GLU A 115 -10.85 14.80 -7.19
CA GLU A 115 -10.74 16.14 -7.75
C GLU A 115 -12.13 16.74 -8.05
N ALA A 116 -13.06 15.95 -8.56
CA ALA A 116 -14.46 16.35 -8.74
C ALA A 116 -15.13 16.69 -7.40
N GLY A 117 -14.87 15.90 -6.36
CA GLY A 117 -15.35 16.16 -5.00
C GLY A 117 -14.79 17.46 -4.41
N ASP A 118 -13.49 17.72 -4.59
CA ASP A 118 -12.83 18.95 -4.15
C ASP A 118 -13.36 20.18 -4.89
N LEU A 119 -13.61 20.05 -6.20
CA LEU A 119 -14.16 21.13 -7.03
C LEU A 119 -15.62 21.46 -6.64
N ALA A 120 -16.43 20.44 -6.32
CA ALA A 120 -17.79 20.62 -5.82
C ALA A 120 -17.81 21.33 -4.46
N LEU A 121 -16.87 20.99 -3.57
CA LEU A 121 -16.69 21.67 -2.28
C LEU A 121 -16.30 23.15 -2.47
N LYS A 122 -15.35 23.44 -3.38
CA LYS A 122 -14.96 24.82 -3.72
C LYS A 122 -16.12 25.65 -4.26
N LEU A 123 -16.92 25.09 -5.16
CA LEU A 123 -18.12 25.76 -5.68
C LEU A 123 -19.13 26.06 -4.57
N LYS A 124 -19.37 25.10 -3.68
CA LYS A 124 -20.29 25.27 -2.56
C LYS A 124 -19.81 26.32 -1.56
N LEU A 125 -18.51 26.39 -1.29
CA LEU A 125 -17.92 27.42 -0.45
C LEU A 125 -18.14 28.81 -1.04
N ARG A 126 -17.85 28.99 -2.34
CA ARG A 126 -18.10 30.25 -3.04
C ARG A 126 -19.57 30.67 -2.97
N GLN A 127 -20.50 29.74 -3.16
CA GLN A 127 -21.93 30.04 -3.04
C GLN A 127 -22.30 30.56 -1.65
N MET A 128 -21.75 29.97 -0.59
CA MET A 128 -22.00 30.47 0.76
C MET A 128 -21.35 31.84 1.00
N GLU A 129 -20.17 32.10 0.44
CA GLU A 129 -19.51 33.41 0.53
C GLU A 129 -20.36 34.48 -0.17
N ASP A 130 -20.88 34.21 -1.37
CA ASP A 130 -21.76 35.11 -2.11
C ASP A 130 -23.09 35.37 -1.38
N GLU A 131 -23.64 34.36 -0.72
CA GLU A 131 -24.83 34.51 0.12
C GLU A 131 -24.54 35.35 1.37
N TYR A 132 -23.40 35.12 2.03
CA TYR A 132 -22.95 35.92 3.15
C TYR A 132 -22.76 37.39 2.76
N HIS A 133 -22.11 37.66 1.62
CA HIS A 133 -21.96 39.03 1.10
C HIS A 133 -23.30 39.67 0.79
N ARG A 134 -24.24 38.96 0.15
CA ARG A 134 -25.60 39.47 -0.10
C ARG A 134 -26.37 39.79 1.17
N THR A 135 -26.29 38.96 2.22
CA THR A 135 -26.97 39.26 3.50
C THR A 135 -26.35 40.46 4.22
N LEU A 136 -25.04 40.67 4.10
CA LEU A 136 -24.38 41.86 4.61
C LEU A 136 -24.80 43.11 3.84
N GLU A 137 -24.88 43.05 2.52
CA GLU A 137 -25.37 44.17 1.70
C GLU A 137 -26.84 44.47 1.94
N GLY A 138 -27.70 43.45 2.11
CA GLY A 138 -29.08 43.62 2.53
C GLY A 138 -29.21 44.30 3.90
N LYS A 139 -28.41 43.87 4.89
CA LYS A 139 -28.36 44.52 6.21
C LYS A 139 -27.78 45.94 6.16
N ARG A 140 -26.86 46.21 5.22
CA ARG A 140 -26.28 47.55 5.00
C ARG A 140 -27.25 48.48 4.27
N ALA A 141 -28.08 47.94 3.37
CA ALA A 141 -29.18 48.65 2.73
C ALA A 141 -30.34 48.92 3.70
N GLU A 142 -30.73 47.95 4.53
CA GLU A 142 -31.68 48.15 5.64
C GLU A 142 -31.15 49.17 6.66
N ALA A 143 -29.86 49.12 7.01
CA ALA A 143 -29.24 50.13 7.85
C ALA A 143 -29.18 51.51 7.17
N ALA A 144 -28.95 51.59 5.86
CA ALA A 144 -28.98 52.85 5.12
C ALA A 144 -30.39 53.45 5.00
N VAL A 145 -31.43 52.60 4.93
CA VAL A 145 -32.85 53.02 4.98
C VAL A 145 -33.28 53.40 6.41
N ALA A 146 -32.69 52.81 7.44
CA ALA A 146 -32.87 53.26 8.83
C ALA A 146 -32.15 54.59 9.10
N VAL A 147 -31.00 54.83 8.47
CA VAL A 147 -30.19 56.06 8.62
C VAL A 147 -30.86 57.29 8.01
N THR A 148 -31.80 57.16 7.07
CA THR A 148 -32.62 58.30 6.60
C THR A 148 -33.69 58.74 7.60
N SER A 149 -33.87 58.02 8.72
CA SER A 149 -34.86 58.33 9.77
C SER A 149 -34.27 58.76 11.12
N GLN A 150 -32.95 58.78 11.26
CA GLN A 150 -32.28 59.20 12.50
C GLN A 150 -31.14 60.17 12.18
N GLY A 151 -31.53 61.42 11.90
CA GLY A 151 -30.71 62.52 12.35
C GLY A 151 -30.61 62.46 13.87
N GLN A 152 -29.41 62.68 14.40
CA GLN A 152 -29.10 62.92 15.82
C GLN A 152 -28.78 61.69 16.67
N GLU A 153 -27.56 61.14 16.52
CA GLU A 153 -26.80 60.56 17.66
C GLU A 153 -25.30 60.34 17.36
N ASP A 154 -24.67 61.25 16.62
CA ASP A 154 -23.21 61.29 16.52
C ASP A 154 -22.62 61.97 17.76
N ARG A 155 -22.18 61.18 18.77
CA ARG A 155 -21.11 61.60 19.71
C ARG A 155 -20.51 60.54 20.65
N ILE A 156 -20.95 59.27 20.67
CA ILE A 156 -20.42 58.28 21.65
C ILE A 156 -19.61 57.11 20.99
N ALA A 157 -19.69 56.92 19.68
CA ALA A 157 -19.25 55.68 19.03
C ALA A 157 -17.72 55.51 18.79
N THR A 158 -16.89 56.54 19.02
CA THR A 158 -15.45 56.47 18.71
C THR A 158 -14.58 55.82 19.79
N SER A 159 -15.10 55.63 21.01
CA SER A 159 -14.31 55.10 22.15
C SER A 159 -14.40 53.58 22.35
N THR A 160 -15.49 52.94 21.90
CA THR A 160 -15.80 51.53 22.20
C THR A 160 -15.36 50.52 21.13
N SER A 161 -14.98 50.99 19.94
CA SER A 161 -14.57 50.17 18.79
C SER A 161 -13.36 49.27 19.09
N GLY A 162 -12.36 49.79 19.82
CA GLY A 162 -11.16 49.04 20.19
C GLY A 162 -11.44 47.88 21.16
N VAL A 163 -12.34 48.08 22.13
CA VAL A 163 -12.70 47.07 23.13
C VAL A 163 -13.44 45.90 22.49
N ILE A 164 -14.37 46.19 21.58
CA ILE A 164 -15.12 45.18 20.84
C ILE A 164 -14.19 44.36 19.93
N ALA A 165 -13.25 45.01 19.25
CA ALA A 165 -12.25 44.31 18.43
C ALA A 165 -11.33 43.41 19.27
N MET A 166 -10.90 43.89 20.45
CA MET A 166 -10.09 43.09 21.37
C MET A 166 -10.84 41.89 21.94
N LEU A 167 -12.13 42.04 22.27
CA LEU A 167 -12.98 40.94 22.72
C LEU A 167 -13.16 39.88 21.64
N ARG A 168 -13.44 40.27 20.38
CA ARG A 168 -13.54 39.33 19.25
C ARG A 168 -12.23 38.56 19.03
N LYS A 169 -11.09 39.24 19.07
CA LYS A 169 -9.76 38.61 18.94
C LYS A 169 -9.42 37.70 20.11
N SER A 170 -9.93 37.98 21.31
CA SER A 170 -9.79 37.12 22.49
C SER A 170 -10.65 35.85 22.38
N VAL A 171 -11.90 35.99 21.95
CA VAL A 171 -12.82 34.86 21.70
C VAL A 171 -12.27 33.95 20.61
N GLU A 172 -11.78 34.52 19.51
CA GLU A 172 -11.22 33.74 18.40
C GLU A 172 -9.97 32.96 18.81
N ARG A 173 -9.08 33.58 19.60
CA ARG A 173 -7.91 32.88 20.16
C ARG A 173 -8.30 31.72 21.08
N LYS A 174 -9.34 31.90 21.90
CA LYS A 174 -9.87 30.83 22.76
C LYS A 174 -10.49 29.71 21.94
N ARG A 175 -11.19 30.04 20.84
CA ARG A 175 -11.77 29.07 19.92
C ARG A 175 -10.69 28.26 19.20
N CYS A 176 -9.69 28.92 18.63
CA CYS A 176 -8.55 28.26 17.98
C CYS A 176 -7.79 27.33 18.94
N ALA A 177 -7.53 27.78 20.17
CA ALA A 177 -6.85 26.95 21.17
C ALA A 177 -7.68 25.72 21.58
N ALA A 178 -9.01 25.86 21.67
CA ALA A 178 -9.90 24.74 21.95
C ALA A 178 -9.96 23.73 20.79
N GLU A 179 -10.01 24.20 19.55
CA GLU A 179 -10.01 23.36 18.35
C GLU A 179 -8.68 22.59 18.20
N GLU A 180 -7.54 23.24 18.45
CA GLU A 180 -6.22 22.61 18.44
C GLU A 180 -6.08 21.50 19.50
N GLN A 181 -6.60 21.73 20.71
CA GLN A 181 -6.64 20.70 21.76
C GLN A 181 -7.49 19.49 21.37
N VAL A 182 -8.63 19.70 20.70
CA VAL A 182 -9.51 18.61 20.25
C VAL A 182 -8.86 17.79 19.13
N LEU A 183 -8.10 18.42 18.24
CA LEU A 183 -7.37 17.73 17.17
C LEU A 183 -6.24 16.86 17.73
N ASP A 184 -5.46 17.38 18.69
CA ASP A 184 -4.37 16.62 19.30
C ASP A 184 -4.89 15.43 20.14
N GLU A 185 -5.99 15.62 20.88
CA GLU A 185 -6.65 14.52 21.60
C GLU A 185 -7.19 13.46 20.62
N ASN A 186 -7.78 13.86 19.49
CA ASN A 186 -8.19 12.93 18.44
C ASN A 186 -7.01 12.17 17.80
N ALA A 187 -5.86 12.80 17.64
CA ALA A 187 -4.64 12.16 17.16
C ALA A 187 -4.14 11.13 18.19
N ARG A 188 -4.15 11.49 19.47
CA ARG A 188 -3.81 10.60 20.59
C ARG A 188 -4.72 9.38 20.66
N VAL A 189 -6.05 9.57 20.55
CA VAL A 189 -7.03 8.47 20.52
C VAL A 189 -6.80 7.52 19.35
N ARG A 190 -6.43 8.02 18.17
CA ARG A 190 -6.08 7.17 17.01
C ARG A 190 -4.82 6.34 17.27
N ARG A 191 -3.76 6.95 17.83
CA ARG A 191 -2.52 6.25 18.22
C ARG A 191 -2.81 5.17 19.27
N GLU A 192 -3.60 5.50 20.28
CA GLU A 192 -4.05 4.60 21.34
C GLU A 192 -4.79 3.37 20.79
N ARG A 193 -5.75 3.56 19.87
CA ARG A 193 -6.48 2.46 19.23
C ARG A 193 -5.56 1.54 18.43
N LYS A 194 -4.58 2.10 17.70
CA LYS A 194 -3.58 1.31 16.98
C LYS A 194 -2.72 0.49 17.95
N ARG A 195 -2.31 1.08 19.08
CA ARG A 195 -1.55 0.38 20.11
C ARG A 195 -2.33 -0.80 20.71
N ARG A 196 -3.59 -0.59 21.10
CA ARG A 196 -4.44 -1.67 21.65
C ARG A 196 -4.68 -2.81 20.68
N LYS A 197 -4.88 -2.51 19.38
CA LYS A 197 -4.98 -3.55 18.34
C LYS A 197 -3.70 -4.37 18.24
N MET A 198 -2.54 -3.72 18.30
CA MET A 198 -1.24 -4.40 18.27
C MET A 198 -1.02 -5.24 19.53
N GLU A 199 -1.33 -4.72 20.72
CA GLU A 199 -1.28 -5.47 21.98
C GLU A 199 -2.18 -6.71 21.94
N GLN A 200 -3.40 -6.59 21.40
CA GLN A 200 -4.31 -7.71 21.24
C GLN A 200 -3.75 -8.79 20.30
N VAL A 201 -3.15 -8.39 19.18
CA VAL A 201 -2.51 -9.33 18.24
C VAL A 201 -1.35 -10.06 18.92
N LEU A 202 -0.51 -9.35 19.68
CA LEU A 202 0.61 -9.96 20.41
C LEU A 202 0.12 -10.96 21.46
N LEU A 203 -0.93 -10.62 22.21
CA LEU A 203 -1.53 -11.54 23.18
C LEU A 203 -2.12 -12.78 22.50
N SER A 204 -2.75 -12.63 21.34
CA SER A 204 -3.25 -13.76 20.54
C SER A 204 -2.12 -14.69 20.12
N ILE A 205 -1.02 -14.14 19.60
CA ILE A 205 0.15 -14.92 19.17
C ILE A 205 0.76 -15.69 20.34
N HIS A 206 0.93 -15.03 21.50
CA HIS A 206 1.47 -15.70 22.69
C HIS A 206 0.54 -16.79 23.20
N GLN A 207 -0.79 -16.59 23.12
CA GLN A 207 -1.76 -17.61 23.50
C GLN A 207 -1.68 -18.83 22.56
N GLU A 208 -1.67 -18.59 21.25
CA GLU A 208 -1.53 -19.66 20.24
C GLU A 208 -0.25 -20.46 20.44
N GLN A 209 0.88 -19.81 20.74
CA GLN A 209 2.13 -20.50 21.05
C GLN A 209 2.01 -21.40 22.28
N ARG A 210 1.39 -20.91 23.36
CA ARG A 210 1.16 -21.74 24.56
C ARG A 210 0.25 -22.92 24.27
N ASP A 211 -0.80 -22.72 23.48
CA ASP A 211 -1.74 -23.78 23.13
C ASP A 211 -1.06 -24.86 22.25
N LEU A 212 -0.18 -24.45 21.33
CA LEU A 212 0.65 -25.36 20.54
C LEU A 212 1.62 -26.16 21.41
N GLU A 213 2.30 -25.53 22.37
CA GLU A 213 3.19 -26.24 23.32
C GLU A 213 2.43 -27.25 24.18
N VAL A 214 1.23 -26.89 24.64
CA VAL A 214 0.36 -27.80 25.42
C VAL A 214 -0.11 -28.97 24.56
N ALA A 215 -0.50 -28.71 23.30
CA ALA A 215 -0.89 -29.75 22.36
C ALA A 215 0.29 -30.70 22.05
N GLU A 216 1.49 -30.17 21.82
CA GLU A 216 2.70 -30.96 21.59
C GLU A 216 3.02 -31.86 22.80
N ARG A 217 2.97 -31.31 24.03
CA ARG A 217 3.16 -32.09 25.26
C ARG A 217 2.11 -33.18 25.43
N LYS A 218 0.85 -32.89 25.09
CA LYS A 218 -0.24 -33.89 25.14
C LYS A 218 0.00 -35.02 24.14
N MET A 219 0.34 -34.69 22.90
CA MET A 219 0.67 -35.69 21.87
C MET A 219 1.88 -36.56 22.26
N LEU A 220 2.90 -35.96 22.87
CA LEU A 220 4.06 -36.70 23.38
C LEU A 220 3.68 -37.65 24.52
N ASN A 221 2.81 -37.22 25.43
CA ASN A 221 2.34 -38.04 26.55
C ASN A 221 1.43 -39.18 26.08
N ASP A 222 0.53 -38.94 25.12
CA ASP A 222 -0.33 -39.97 24.53
C ASP A 222 0.51 -41.00 23.75
N SER A 223 1.53 -40.56 23.01
CA SER A 223 2.48 -41.44 22.34
C SER A 223 3.27 -42.32 23.32
N LYS A 224 3.72 -41.76 24.46
CA LYS A 224 4.37 -42.53 25.52
C LYS A 224 3.42 -43.53 26.16
N ARG A 225 2.17 -43.15 26.41
CA ARG A 225 1.15 -44.03 27.00
C ARG A 225 0.80 -45.21 26.10
N SER A 226 0.76 -45.00 24.78
CA SER A 226 0.55 -46.07 23.79
C SER A 226 1.68 -47.10 23.75
N LYS A 227 2.91 -46.73 24.13
CA LYS A 227 4.07 -47.65 24.14
C LYS A 227 4.18 -48.52 25.41
N PHE A 228 3.33 -48.29 26.40
CA PHE A 228 3.31 -49.04 27.67
C PHE A 228 2.12 -50.00 27.80
N VAL A 229 1.28 -50.11 26.75
CA VAL A 229 0.05 -50.94 26.73
C VAL A 229 0.18 -52.12 25.74
N GLU A 230 1.35 -52.31 25.14
CA GLU A 230 1.78 -53.52 24.41
C GLU A 230 2.78 -54.31 25.26
#